data_AF-A0AAT9QLA0-F1
#
_entry.id   AF-A0AAT9QLA0-F1
#
_cell.length_a   1.000
_cell.length_b   1.000
_cell.length_c   1.000
_cell.angle_alpha   90.00
_cell.angle_beta   90.00
_cell.angle_gamma   90.00
#
_symmetry.space_group_name_H-M   'P 1'
#
loop_
_entity.id
_entity.type
_entity.pdbx_description
1 polymer ?
#
loop_
_entity_poly.entity_id
_entity_poly.type
_entity_poly.pdbx_seq_one_letter_code
_entity_poly.pdbx_strand_id
1 'polypeptide(L)'
;MKQSITFAAAAVLFLAACSAQESGRSAAESPSPVTHQEVTTKLVVLDGDAKAVTLEDASTAPQVEAKVAGKVSSDGAGCVTVIAGDGDDWTLLLPSGTTSSGETVVLPGGASLSQGDPVALSGNRVPANEGVSMCLNYARLLSVEAATVGPGG
;
A
#
# COMPACT_ATOMS: atom_id res chain seq x y z
N MET A 1 -25.84 -69.53 7.17
CA MET A 1 -25.02 -70.32 6.21
C MET A 1 -23.56 -70.06 6.52
N LYS A 2 -22.79 -71.14 6.69
CA LYS A 2 -21.35 -71.19 6.96
C LYS A 2 -20.60 -71.37 5.63
N GLN A 3 -19.45 -70.72 5.45
CA GLN A 3 -18.24 -71.13 4.67
C GLN A 3 -17.30 -69.90 4.61
N SER A 4 -16.16 -69.83 5.31
CA SER A 4 -14.90 -70.60 5.25
C SER A 4 -13.93 -70.16 4.11
N ILE A 5 -13.01 -69.26 4.47
CA ILE A 5 -11.55 -69.11 4.17
C ILE A 5 -10.93 -69.91 2.99
N THR A 6 -10.06 -69.27 2.16
CA THR A 6 -8.58 -69.57 2.02
C THR A 6 -7.97 -69.31 0.61
N PHE A 7 -6.98 -68.41 0.60
CA PHE A 7 -5.71 -68.20 -0.17
C PHE A 7 -5.32 -68.99 -1.45
N ALA A 8 -4.74 -68.26 -2.43
CA ALA A 8 -3.42 -68.49 -3.10
C ALA A 8 -3.21 -67.41 -4.19
N ALA A 9 -2.31 -66.44 -4.03
CA ALA A 9 -0.87 -66.47 -4.34
C ALA A 9 -0.54 -66.56 -5.84
N ALA A 10 -0.08 -65.45 -6.43
CA ALA A 10 0.83 -65.46 -7.57
C ALA A 10 1.75 -64.23 -7.49
N ALA A 11 3.02 -64.52 -7.23
CA ALA A 11 4.12 -63.60 -7.14
C ALA A 11 4.55 -63.11 -8.52
N VAL A 12 4.93 -61.84 -8.64
CA VAL A 12 5.87 -61.38 -9.68
C VAL A 12 6.98 -60.61 -8.99
N LEU A 13 8.12 -61.30 -8.86
CA LEU A 13 9.42 -60.73 -8.52
C LEU A 13 9.91 -59.92 -9.72
N PHE A 14 10.12 -58.62 -9.55
CA PHE A 14 11.09 -57.89 -10.38
C PHE A 14 12.25 -57.42 -9.52
N LEU A 15 13.42 -57.77 -10.03
CA LEU A 15 14.73 -57.64 -9.42
C LEU A 15 15.20 -56.19 -9.37
N ALA A 16 15.76 -55.84 -8.21
CA ALA A 16 16.98 -55.08 -8.01
C ALA A 16 17.28 -53.91 -8.96
N ALA A 17 17.06 -52.70 -8.44
CA ALA A 17 18.00 -51.60 -8.62
C ALA A 17 18.26 -50.95 -7.25
N CYS A 18 19.44 -51.23 -6.69
CA CYS A 18 20.00 -50.44 -5.60
C CYS A 18 20.17 -49.01 -6.09
N SER A 19 19.57 -48.04 -5.41
CA SER A 19 20.08 -46.68 -5.36
C SER A 19 19.80 -46.14 -3.97
N ALA A 20 20.87 -45.59 -3.41
CA ALA A 20 21.00 -45.15 -2.05
C ALA A 20 19.82 -44.32 -1.55
N GLN A 21 19.46 -44.61 -0.31
CA GLN A 21 18.88 -43.64 0.61
C GLN A 21 19.75 -42.38 0.61
N GLU A 22 19.29 -41.33 -0.06
CA GLU A 22 19.74 -39.99 0.23
C GLU A 22 18.53 -39.23 0.75
N SER A 23 18.54 -39.02 2.07
CA SER A 23 17.73 -38.02 2.75
C SER A 23 18.12 -36.65 2.21
N GLY A 24 17.67 -36.35 1.00
CA GLY A 24 17.54 -35.00 0.48
C GLY A 24 16.35 -34.37 1.17
N ARG A 25 16.56 -34.02 2.44
CA ARG A 25 15.83 -33.00 3.17
C ARG A 25 15.54 -31.91 2.14
N SER A 26 14.30 -31.75 1.70
CA SER A 26 13.89 -30.48 1.09
C SER A 26 14.26 -29.47 2.16
N ALA A 27 15.38 -28.77 1.94
CA ALA A 27 15.66 -27.55 2.63
C ALA A 27 14.40 -26.75 2.36
N ALA A 28 13.56 -26.61 3.40
CA ALA A 28 12.52 -25.62 3.40
C ALA A 28 13.22 -24.38 2.87
N GLU A 29 12.83 -23.96 1.68
CA GLU A 29 13.27 -22.70 1.12
C GLU A 29 12.94 -21.70 2.21
N SER A 30 13.98 -21.25 2.91
CA SER A 30 13.82 -20.29 4.00
C SER A 30 12.99 -19.18 3.40
N PRO A 31 11.78 -18.89 3.93
CA PRO A 31 11.03 -17.75 3.40
C PRO A 31 11.97 -16.57 3.54
N SER A 32 12.36 -16.00 2.40
CA SER A 32 13.16 -14.78 2.40
C SER A 32 12.44 -13.81 3.33
N PRO A 33 13.14 -13.14 4.27
CA PRO A 33 12.48 -12.24 5.20
C PRO A 33 11.64 -11.28 4.37
N VAL A 34 10.32 -11.29 4.61
CA VAL A 34 9.41 -10.30 4.03
C VAL A 34 9.95 -8.97 4.54
N THR A 35 10.67 -8.26 3.68
CA THR A 35 11.14 -6.93 4.01
C THR A 35 9.89 -6.08 4.00
N HIS A 36 9.33 -5.83 5.18
CA HIS A 36 8.30 -4.81 5.36
C HIS A 36 8.97 -3.49 4.95
N GLN A 37 8.65 -3.04 3.75
CA GLN A 37 9.21 -1.85 3.17
C GLN A 37 8.43 -0.68 3.77
N GLU A 38 9.00 -0.10 4.82
CA GLU A 38 8.34 0.96 5.58
C GLU A 38 8.54 2.31 4.89
N VAL A 39 7.45 3.05 4.72
CA VAL A 39 7.49 4.45 4.36
C VAL A 39 7.35 5.23 5.67
N THR A 40 8.39 5.97 6.03
CA THR A 40 8.38 6.78 7.26
C THR A 40 7.50 8.00 7.04
N THR A 41 6.40 8.05 7.79
CA THR A 41 5.41 9.13 7.71
C THR A 41 5.24 9.80 9.06
N LYS A 42 5.02 11.11 9.03
CA LYS A 42 4.65 11.91 10.18
C LYS A 42 3.26 12.48 10.03
N LEU A 43 2.50 12.46 11.11
CA LEU A 43 1.22 13.14 11.18
C LEU A 43 1.43 14.63 11.53
N VAL A 44 0.78 15.49 10.76
CA VAL A 44 0.63 16.92 11.01
C VAL A 44 -0.86 17.19 11.21
N VAL A 45 -1.24 17.67 12.40
CA VAL A 45 -2.63 18.06 12.66
C VAL A 45 -2.82 19.50 12.20
N LEU A 46 -3.81 19.72 11.34
CA LEU A 46 -4.22 21.02 10.81
C LEU A 46 -5.31 21.61 11.71
N ASP A 47 -5.69 22.87 11.48
CA ASP A 47 -6.85 23.44 12.17
C ASP A 47 -8.14 22.75 11.69
N GLY A 48 -9.18 22.72 12.54
CA GLY A 48 -10.50 22.18 12.15
C GLY A 48 -10.56 20.66 12.00
N ASP A 49 -9.83 19.91 12.82
CA ASP A 49 -9.75 18.44 12.86
C ASP A 49 -9.08 17.76 11.64
N ALA A 50 -8.72 18.54 10.61
CA ALA A 50 -8.02 18.03 9.44
C ALA A 50 -6.60 17.54 9.77
N LYS A 51 -6.10 16.58 9.00
CA LYS A 51 -4.84 15.88 9.22
C LYS A 51 -4.07 15.76 7.90
N ALA A 52 -2.87 16.29 7.90
CA ALA A 52 -1.89 16.08 6.83
C ALA A 52 -0.95 14.95 7.24
N VAL A 53 -0.67 14.03 6.34
CA VAL A 53 0.40 13.05 6.53
C VAL A 53 1.57 13.48 5.67
N THR A 54 2.75 13.66 6.25
CA THR A 54 3.96 14.05 5.53
C THR A 54 4.95 12.91 5.44
N LEU A 55 5.66 12.80 4.31
CA LEU A 55 6.82 11.92 4.19
C LEU A 55 8.01 12.53 4.93
N GLU A 56 8.57 11.81 5.90
CA GLU A 56 9.77 12.26 6.63
C GLU A 56 11.04 12.05 5.80
N ASP A 57 11.07 10.95 5.03
CA ASP A 57 12.17 10.59 4.15
C ASP A 57 11.66 10.27 2.74
N ALA A 58 12.54 10.38 1.75
CA ALA A 58 12.24 9.90 0.41
C ALA A 58 11.93 8.40 0.48
N SER A 59 10.73 8.01 0.04
CA SER A 59 10.30 6.62 0.03
C SER A 59 11.33 5.75 -0.70
N THR A 60 11.86 4.74 -0.01
CA THR A 60 12.71 3.70 -0.61
C THR A 60 11.90 2.65 -1.35
N ALA A 61 10.56 2.68 -1.21
CA ALA A 61 9.66 1.80 -1.95
C ALA A 61 9.68 2.12 -3.45
N PRO A 62 9.44 1.12 -4.32
CA PRO A 62 9.29 1.33 -5.76
C PRO A 62 8.30 2.45 -6.05
N GLN A 63 8.77 3.48 -6.72
CA GLN A 63 7.98 4.63 -7.10
C GLN A 63 7.32 4.34 -8.45
N VAL A 64 5.99 4.22 -8.44
CA VAL A 64 5.20 4.14 -9.66
C VAL A 64 4.59 5.51 -9.89
N GLU A 65 5.06 6.22 -10.90
CA GLU A 65 4.53 7.54 -11.24
C GLU A 65 3.01 7.49 -11.40
N ALA A 66 2.34 8.47 -10.80
CA ALA A 66 0.90 8.60 -10.80
C ALA A 66 0.49 10.05 -11.04
N LYS A 67 -0.58 10.22 -11.81
CA LYS A 67 -1.25 11.50 -12.03
C LYS A 67 -2.71 11.34 -11.66
N VAL A 68 -3.19 12.17 -10.74
CA VAL A 68 -4.55 12.09 -10.22
C VAL A 68 -5.20 13.46 -10.35
N ALA A 69 -6.35 13.51 -11.01
CA ALA A 69 -7.15 14.73 -11.11
C ALA A 69 -8.51 14.52 -10.44
N GLY A 70 -8.96 15.50 -9.68
CA GLY A 70 -10.14 15.34 -8.84
C GLY A 70 -10.42 16.56 -7.97
N LYS A 71 -11.09 16.33 -6.84
CA LYS A 71 -11.36 17.35 -5.83
C LYS A 71 -10.69 17.01 -4.51
N VAL A 72 -10.10 18.02 -3.87
CA VAL A 72 -9.58 17.90 -2.50
C VAL A 72 -10.74 17.61 -1.54
N SER A 73 -10.55 16.66 -0.64
CA SER A 73 -11.50 16.30 0.41
C SER A 73 -10.74 15.97 1.70
N SER A 74 -11.49 15.65 2.74
CA SER A 74 -10.99 14.90 3.89
C SER A 74 -11.74 13.57 3.99
N ASP A 75 -11.10 12.55 4.57
CA ASP A 75 -11.80 11.33 4.97
C ASP A 75 -12.52 11.53 6.32
N GLY A 76 -13.24 10.49 6.77
CA GLY A 76 -13.94 10.52 8.07
C GLY A 76 -13.04 10.58 9.30
N ALA A 77 -11.72 10.42 9.14
CA ALA A 77 -10.71 10.61 10.17
C ALA A 77 -9.98 11.97 10.07
N GLY A 78 -10.37 12.80 9.10
CA GLY A 78 -9.79 14.12 8.84
C GLY A 78 -8.56 14.12 7.93
N CYS A 79 -8.09 12.96 7.44
CA CYS A 79 -6.92 12.93 6.56
C CYS A 79 -7.23 13.59 5.21
N VAL A 80 -6.30 14.41 4.70
CA VAL A 80 -6.45 15.05 3.39
C VAL A 80 -6.42 14.01 2.29
N THR A 81 -7.45 14.03 1.44
CA THR A 81 -7.63 13.11 0.32
C THR A 81 -7.93 13.85 -0.98
N VAL A 82 -7.90 13.11 -2.09
CA VAL A 82 -8.51 13.53 -3.35
C VAL A 82 -9.54 12.50 -3.77
N ILE A 83 -10.73 12.95 -4.14
CA ILE A 83 -11.72 12.15 -4.87
C ILE A 83 -11.45 12.34 -6.35
N ALA A 84 -10.88 11.33 -6.99
CA ALA A 84 -10.51 11.35 -8.40
C ALA A 84 -11.74 11.29 -9.31
N GLY A 85 -11.58 11.67 -10.57
CA GLY A 85 -12.68 11.70 -11.56
C GLY A 85 -13.32 10.34 -11.85
N ASP A 86 -12.64 9.24 -11.54
CA ASP A 86 -13.14 7.86 -11.62
C ASP A 86 -13.88 7.40 -10.34
N GLY A 87 -13.94 8.25 -9.32
CA GLY A 87 -14.57 7.98 -8.03
C GLY A 87 -13.65 7.35 -7.00
N ASP A 88 -12.40 7.04 -7.37
CA ASP A 88 -11.40 6.55 -6.42
C ASP A 88 -10.96 7.68 -5.48
N ASP A 89 -10.95 7.40 -4.18
CA ASP A 89 -10.36 8.29 -3.18
C ASP A 89 -8.88 7.93 -2.95
N TRP A 90 -8.02 8.93 -2.80
CA TRP A 90 -6.59 8.75 -2.55
C TRP A 90 -6.17 9.52 -1.31
N THR A 91 -5.50 8.86 -0.35
CA THR A 91 -4.87 9.56 0.77
C THR A 91 -3.59 10.23 0.32
N LEU A 92 -3.43 11.52 0.62
CA LEU A 92 -2.26 12.28 0.21
C LEU A 92 -1.15 12.16 1.27
N LEU A 93 -0.01 11.64 0.84
CA LEU A 93 1.25 11.78 1.57
C LEU A 93 1.95 13.03 1.03
N LEU A 94 1.95 14.08 1.82
CA LEU A 94 2.41 15.41 1.45
C LEU A 94 3.94 15.49 1.62
N PRO A 95 4.63 16.29 0.80
CA PRO A 95 6.07 16.42 0.92
C PRO A 95 6.46 17.12 2.22
N SER A 96 7.65 16.79 2.75
CA SER A 96 8.24 17.53 3.86
C SER A 96 8.31 19.04 3.58
N GLY A 97 8.08 19.85 4.62
CA GLY A 97 7.97 21.31 4.50
C GLY A 97 6.58 21.81 4.11
N THR A 98 5.60 20.92 3.94
CA THR A 98 4.19 21.30 3.88
C THR A 98 3.77 22.03 5.16
N THR A 99 3.06 23.14 5.01
CA THR A 99 2.56 23.96 6.13
C THR A 99 1.03 24.05 6.09
N SER A 100 0.45 24.56 7.17
CA SER A 100 -0.99 24.77 7.28
C SER A 100 -1.32 26.24 7.50
N SER A 101 -2.46 26.67 6.98
CA SER A 101 -3.06 27.98 7.25
C SER A 101 -4.56 27.79 7.41
N GLY A 102 -5.04 27.64 8.65
CA GLY A 102 -6.40 27.18 8.89
C GLY A 102 -6.61 25.75 8.36
N GLU A 103 -7.68 25.57 7.61
CA GLU A 103 -8.06 24.31 6.95
C GLU A 103 -7.32 24.08 5.60
N THR A 104 -6.50 25.05 5.19
CA THR A 104 -5.74 24.97 3.94
C THR A 104 -4.34 24.39 4.16
N VAL A 105 -3.95 23.47 3.29
CA VAL A 105 -2.60 22.89 3.22
C VAL A 105 -1.79 23.65 2.18
N VAL A 106 -0.59 24.10 2.52
CA VAL A 106 0.31 24.80 1.60
C VAL A 106 1.54 23.93 1.34
N LEU A 107 1.67 23.47 0.09
CA LEU A 107 2.81 22.68 -0.37
C LEU A 107 4.09 23.54 -0.45
N PRO A 108 5.29 22.95 -0.36
CA PRO A 108 6.56 23.65 -0.55
C PRO A 108 6.68 24.39 -1.90
N GLY A 109 5.98 23.91 -2.94
CA GLY A 109 5.89 24.56 -4.24
C GLY A 109 4.93 25.76 -4.29
N GLY A 110 4.30 26.12 -3.17
CA GLY A 110 3.37 27.25 -3.04
C GLY A 110 1.91 26.95 -3.37
N ALA A 111 1.60 25.77 -3.91
CA ALA A 111 0.22 25.36 -4.15
C ALA A 111 -0.54 25.21 -2.82
N SER A 112 -1.73 25.81 -2.75
CA SER A 112 -2.60 25.77 -1.58
C SER A 112 -3.79 24.85 -1.87
N LEU A 113 -4.02 23.85 -1.03
CA LEU A 113 -5.06 22.84 -1.17
C LEU A 113 -6.10 23.08 -0.07
N SER A 114 -7.32 23.43 -0.47
CA SER A 114 -8.47 23.59 0.42
C SER A 114 -9.58 22.62 0.02
N GLN A 115 -10.45 22.29 0.96
CA GLN A 115 -11.56 21.38 0.70
C GLN A 115 -12.41 21.86 -0.50
N GLY A 116 -12.71 20.93 -1.41
CA GLY A 116 -13.51 21.18 -2.61
C GLY A 116 -12.72 21.68 -3.82
N ASP A 117 -11.46 22.09 -3.64
CA ASP A 117 -10.62 22.61 -4.71
C ASP A 117 -10.46 21.58 -5.84
N PRO A 118 -10.68 21.97 -7.11
CA PRO A 118 -10.33 21.12 -8.23
C PRO A 118 -8.81 21.09 -8.37
N VAL A 119 -8.23 19.90 -8.44
CA VAL A 119 -6.77 19.72 -8.47
C VAL A 119 -6.33 18.71 -9.50
N ALA A 120 -5.12 18.93 -10.03
CA ALA A 120 -4.33 17.93 -10.73
C ALA A 120 -3.03 17.72 -9.95
N LEU A 121 -2.84 16.50 -9.45
CA LEU A 121 -1.70 16.07 -8.64
C LEU A 121 -0.78 15.18 -9.47
N SER A 122 0.53 15.35 -9.28
CA SER A 122 1.54 14.42 -9.75
C SER A 122 2.44 13.97 -8.60
N GLY A 123 2.87 12.74 -8.68
CA GLY A 123 3.85 12.17 -7.78
C GLY A 123 3.86 10.65 -7.94
N ASN A 124 3.92 9.93 -6.82
CA ASN A 124 4.15 8.48 -6.85
C ASN A 124 3.08 7.72 -6.08
N ARG A 125 2.55 6.64 -6.68
CA ARG A 125 1.80 5.64 -5.95
C ARG A 125 2.73 4.94 -4.97
N VAL A 126 2.31 4.90 -3.72
CA VAL A 126 3.03 4.24 -2.63
C VAL A 126 2.28 2.96 -2.24
N PRO A 127 2.99 1.87 -1.87
CA PRO A 127 2.33 0.70 -1.28
C PRO A 127 1.49 1.07 -0.06
N ALA A 128 0.55 0.19 0.31
CA ALA A 128 -0.21 0.35 1.54
C ALA A 128 0.73 0.49 2.75
N ASN A 129 0.40 1.39 3.68
CA ASN A 129 1.23 1.63 4.86
C ASN A 129 0.37 1.66 6.13
N GLU A 130 0.55 0.67 7.00
CA GLU A 130 -0.18 0.59 8.27
C GLU A 130 0.22 1.71 9.26
N GLY A 131 1.37 2.35 9.07
CA GLY A 131 1.79 3.54 9.83
C GLY A 131 0.85 4.74 9.65
N VAL A 132 0.04 4.74 8.58
CA VAL A 132 -1.00 5.76 8.32
C VAL A 132 -2.41 5.17 8.40
N SER A 133 -2.58 4.03 9.08
CA SER A 133 -3.88 3.34 9.25
C SER A 133 -4.96 4.17 9.93
N MET A 134 -4.60 5.30 10.56
CA MET A 134 -5.56 6.28 11.05
C MET A 134 -6.34 6.98 9.91
N CYS A 135 -5.77 7.04 8.71
CA CYS A 135 -6.47 7.47 7.51
C CYS A 135 -7.23 6.27 6.93
N LEU A 136 -8.50 6.49 6.58
CA LEU A 136 -9.41 5.42 6.16
C LEU A 136 -8.90 4.69 4.91
N ASN A 137 -8.21 5.40 4.03
CA ASN A 137 -7.66 4.83 2.80
C ASN A 137 -6.14 4.70 2.82
N TYR A 138 -5.61 3.99 3.82
CA TYR A 138 -4.18 3.67 3.93
C TYR A 138 -3.68 2.69 2.85
N ALA A 139 -4.58 2.08 2.08
CA ALA A 139 -4.26 1.14 1.00
C ALA A 139 -3.97 1.83 -0.34
N ARG A 140 -4.40 3.08 -0.50
CA ARG A 140 -4.24 3.87 -1.73
C ARG A 140 -3.64 5.22 -1.39
N LEU A 141 -2.31 5.22 -1.40
CA LEU A 141 -1.49 6.36 -1.02
C LEU A 141 -0.86 7.01 -2.24
N LEU A 142 -0.92 8.35 -2.29
CA LEU A 142 -0.22 9.16 -3.27
C LEU A 142 0.81 10.03 -2.55
N SER A 143 2.11 9.79 -2.80
CA SER A 143 3.17 10.73 -2.47
C SER A 143 3.10 11.91 -3.42
N VAL A 144 2.64 13.06 -2.93
CA VAL A 144 2.48 14.28 -3.73
C VAL A 144 3.83 14.95 -3.94
N GLU A 145 4.14 15.28 -5.18
CA GLU A 145 5.35 16.06 -5.55
C GLU A 145 4.99 17.43 -6.09
N ALA A 146 3.89 17.51 -6.85
CA ALA A 146 3.35 18.77 -7.33
C ALA A 146 1.82 18.73 -7.39
N ALA A 147 1.23 19.91 -7.25
CA ALA A 147 -0.20 20.13 -7.40
C ALA A 147 -0.44 21.37 -8.23
N THR A 148 -1.43 21.29 -9.14
CA THR A 148 -2.01 22.44 -9.82
C THR A 148 -3.46 22.56 -9.38
N VAL A 149 -3.84 23.73 -8.90
CA VAL A 149 -5.22 24.04 -8.49
C VAL A 149 -5.92 24.70 -9.67
N GLY A 150 -7.04 24.12 -10.10
CA GLY A 150 -7.87 24.67 -11.16
C GLY A 150 -8.69 25.87 -10.68
N PRO A 151 -9.26 26.66 -11.60
CA PRO A 151 -10.21 27.71 -11.21
C PRO A 151 -11.38 27.05 -10.46
N GLY A 152 -11.62 27.49 -9.23
CA GLY A 152 -12.76 27.05 -8.42
C GLY A 152 -14.05 27.20 -9.22
N GLY A 153 -14.81 26.11 -9.32
CA GLY A 153 -16.10 26.08 -10.03
C GLY A 153 -17.18 26.86 -9.29
#